data_AF-V4AM55-F1
#
_entry.id   AF-V4AM55-F1
#
_cell.length_a   1.000
_cell.length_b   1.000
_cell.length_c   1.000
_cell.angle_alpha   90.00
_cell.angle_beta   90.00
_cell.angle_gamma   90.00
#
_symmetry.space_group_name_H-M   'P 1'
#
loop_
_entity.id
_entity.type
_entity.pdbx_description
1 polymer ?
#
loop_
_entity_poly.entity_id
_entity_poly.type
_entity_poly.pdbx_seq_one_letter_code
_entity_poly.pdbx_strand_id
1 'polypeptide(L)'
;IVMQHYDPGVVFNMSWEEYKTGFSSTDSDWIGLSSLHYITKSSRFKIFIEMKNPTTNEYLANGYDNFKIDNESTGYRLLSLGNQIRNELDTCLLSDLIGTSFSTFDNDQDQNDTVNCAAVYGIGWWF
;
A
#
# COMPACT_ATOMS: atom_id res chain seq x y z
N ILE A 1 -6.54 -4.31 11.02
CA ILE A 1 -5.60 -3.26 10.56
C ILE A 1 -4.75 -3.92 9.48
N VAL A 2 -4.68 -3.35 8.27
CA VAL A 2 -3.91 -3.90 7.13
C VAL A 2 -2.51 -3.29 7.09
N MET A 3 -2.47 -1.97 7.21
CA MET A 3 -1.27 -1.16 7.38
C MET A 3 -1.55 -0.13 8.46
N GLN A 4 -0.55 0.16 9.28
CA GLN A 4 -0.57 1.26 10.21
C GLN A 4 0.85 1.78 10.38
N HIS A 5 1.02 3.10 10.36
CA HIS A 5 2.30 3.78 10.52
C HIS A 5 2.08 5.06 11.31
N TYR A 6 2.75 5.20 12.45
CA TYR A 6 2.52 6.30 13.40
C TYR A 6 3.63 7.35 13.44
N ASP A 7 4.87 6.97 13.14
CA ASP A 7 6.02 7.85 13.32
C ASP A 7 6.77 8.07 11.99
N PRO A 8 6.77 9.29 11.43
CA PRO A 8 7.52 9.61 10.20
C PRO A 8 9.05 9.46 10.35
N GLY A 9 9.57 9.27 11.57
CA GLY A 9 10.97 8.94 11.84
C GLY A 9 11.29 7.44 11.79
N VAL A 10 10.28 6.56 11.72
CA VAL A 10 10.47 5.11 11.67
C VAL A 10 10.57 4.63 10.23
N VAL A 11 11.56 3.76 10.00
CA VAL A 11 11.90 3.20 8.70
C VAL A 11 10.80 2.24 8.25
N PHE A 12 9.89 2.69 7.39
CA PHE A 12 9.01 1.82 6.61
C PHE A 12 9.70 1.30 5.33
N ASN A 13 11.02 1.50 5.21
CA ASN A 13 11.86 0.98 4.13
C ASN A 13 12.23 -0.49 4.39
N MET A 14 11.24 -1.37 4.37
CA MET A 14 11.43 -2.80 4.59
C MET A 14 11.76 -3.53 3.28
N SER A 15 12.45 -4.66 3.39
CA SER A 15 12.80 -5.53 2.26
C SER A 15 11.58 -6.16 1.61
N TRP A 16 11.74 -6.71 0.39
CA TRP A 16 10.69 -7.45 -0.29
C TRP A 16 10.12 -8.58 0.57
N GLU A 17 10.98 -9.36 1.20
CA GLU A 17 10.56 -10.49 2.04
C GLU A 17 9.77 -10.02 3.25
N GLU A 18 10.15 -8.92 3.89
CA GLU A 18 9.41 -8.34 5.01
C GLU A 18 8.04 -7.82 4.57
N TYR A 19 7.95 -7.12 3.44
CA TYR A 19 6.66 -6.71 2.87
C TYR A 19 5.81 -7.92 2.45
N LYS A 20 6.43 -9.00 2.01
CA LYS A 20 5.73 -10.24 1.64
C LYS A 20 5.12 -10.94 2.84
N THR A 21 5.89 -11.13 3.91
CA THR A 21 5.47 -11.87 5.11
C THR A 21 4.71 -11.02 6.11
N GLY A 22 4.90 -9.71 6.09
CA GLY A 22 4.40 -8.79 7.10
C GLY A 22 5.46 -8.50 8.18
N PHE A 23 5.25 -7.40 8.88
CA PHE A 23 6.07 -6.94 9.99
C PHE A 23 5.21 -6.18 10.99
N SER A 24 5.66 -6.13 12.24
CA SER A 24 4.96 -5.44 13.33
C SER A 24 6.00 -4.87 14.29
N SER A 25 5.74 -3.67 14.78
CA SER A 25 6.59 -2.93 15.70
C SER A 25 5.72 -2.03 16.58
N THR A 26 6.34 -1.32 17.52
CA THR A 26 5.63 -0.35 18.38
C THR A 26 4.94 0.75 17.58
N ASP A 27 5.47 1.09 16.41
CA ASP A 27 5.08 2.31 15.68
C ASP A 27 4.51 1.99 14.29
N SER A 28 4.54 0.73 13.87
CA SER A 28 4.29 0.34 12.48
C SER A 28 3.90 -1.13 12.35
N ASP A 29 2.77 -1.40 11.70
CA ASP A 29 2.23 -2.73 11.42
C ASP A 29 1.87 -2.90 9.95
N TRP A 30 2.23 -4.05 9.39
CA TRP A 30 1.88 -4.48 8.04
C TRP A 30 1.55 -5.97 8.02
N ILE A 31 0.37 -6.34 7.50
CA ILE A 31 -0.11 -7.73 7.52
C ILE A 31 0.60 -8.68 6.54
N GLY A 32 1.40 -8.14 5.62
CA GLY A 32 2.06 -8.90 4.56
C GLY A 32 1.24 -8.98 3.26
N LEU A 33 1.92 -8.87 2.12
CA LEU A 33 1.33 -8.96 0.78
C LEU A 33 0.71 -10.35 0.54
N SER A 34 1.32 -11.41 1.06
CA SER A 34 0.76 -12.77 0.95
C SER A 34 -0.62 -12.89 1.61
N SER A 35 -0.75 -12.35 2.83
CA SER A 35 -2.02 -12.30 3.55
C SER A 35 -3.04 -11.42 2.83
N LEU A 36 -2.60 -10.25 2.35
CA LEU A 36 -3.45 -9.30 1.64
C LEU A 36 -3.99 -9.89 0.33
N HIS A 37 -3.16 -10.61 -0.44
CA HIS A 37 -3.59 -11.33 -1.63
C HIS A 37 -4.60 -12.43 -1.28
N TYR A 38 -4.31 -13.24 -0.26
CA TYR A 38 -5.19 -14.32 0.17
C TYR A 38 -6.59 -13.81 0.53
N ILE A 39 -6.66 -12.73 1.32
CA ILE A 39 -7.91 -12.08 1.72
C ILE A 39 -8.63 -11.56 0.48
N THR A 40 -7.99 -10.70 -0.32
CA THR A 40 -8.62 -9.97 -1.42
C THR A 40 -8.96 -10.84 -2.63
N LYS A 41 -8.36 -12.03 -2.77
CA LYS A 41 -8.72 -13.02 -3.79
C LYS A 41 -10.08 -13.68 -3.51
N SER A 42 -10.44 -13.85 -2.23
CA SER A 42 -11.56 -14.68 -1.80
C SER A 42 -12.94 -14.03 -1.97
N SER A 43 -13.01 -12.70 -1.87
CA SER A 43 -14.26 -11.93 -1.97
C SER A 43 -13.97 -10.46 -2.31
N ARG A 44 -15.02 -9.66 -2.49
CA ARG A 44 -14.89 -8.20 -2.58
C ARG A 44 -14.66 -7.63 -1.19
N PHE A 45 -13.51 -6.97 -0.98
CA PHE A 45 -13.18 -6.32 0.27
C PHE A 45 -13.15 -4.81 0.09
N LYS A 46 -13.70 -4.11 1.09
CA LYS A 46 -13.57 -2.67 1.21
C LYS A 46 -12.25 -2.35 1.88
N ILE A 47 -11.58 -1.30 1.42
CA ILE A 47 -10.43 -0.72 2.11
C ILE A 47 -10.74 0.72 2.49
N PHE A 48 -10.28 1.12 3.66
CA PHE A 48 -10.26 2.50 4.10
C PHE A 48 -8.82 2.88 4.39
N ILE A 49 -8.38 3.98 3.82
CA ILE A 49 -7.06 4.57 4.07
C ILE A 49 -7.31 5.84 4.83
N GLU A 50 -7.01 5.78 6.12
CA GLU A 50 -7.14 6.88 7.04
C GLU A 50 -5.78 7.50 7.28
N MET A 51 -5.70 8.83 7.19
CA MET A 51 -4.50 9.59 7.45
C MET A 51 -4.84 10.71 8.43
N LYS A 52 -3.95 10.92 9.40
CA LYS A 52 -4.04 12.04 10.32
C LYS A 52 -3.34 13.25 9.70
N ASN A 53 -4.08 14.35 9.56
CA ASN A 53 -3.49 15.62 9.15
C ASN A 53 -2.55 16.12 10.27
N PRO A 54 -1.24 16.30 10.01
CA PRO A 54 -0.30 16.69 11.05
C PRO A 54 -0.50 18.14 11.54
N THR A 55 -1.18 18.98 10.74
CA THR A 55 -1.44 20.39 11.08
C THR A 55 -2.74 20.54 11.87
N THR A 56 -3.83 19.93 11.40
CA THR A 56 -5.16 20.09 12.02
C THR A 56 -5.47 19.02 13.07
N ASN A 57 -4.68 17.94 13.14
CA ASN A 57 -4.96 16.72 13.92
C ASN A 57 -6.24 15.96 13.52
N GLU A 58 -6.90 16.36 12.43
CA GLU A 58 -8.09 15.67 11.93
C GLU A 58 -7.71 14.35 11.24
N TYR A 59 -8.57 13.36 11.37
CA TYR A 59 -8.47 12.11 10.62
C TYR A 59 -9.33 12.23 9.37
N LEU A 60 -8.72 12.05 8.20
CA LEU A 60 -9.36 12.04 6.90
C LEU A 60 -9.22 10.65 6.30
N ALA A 61 -10.22 10.16 5.58
CA ALA A 61 -10.05 8.89 4.89
C ALA A 61 -10.65 8.83 3.49
N ASN A 62 -10.00 8.02 2.65
CA ASN A 62 -10.54 7.55 1.39
C ASN A 62 -10.93 6.08 1.50
N GLY A 63 -12.04 5.73 0.86
CA GLY A 63 -12.61 4.39 0.93
C GLY A 63 -12.94 3.86 -0.45
N TYR A 64 -12.66 2.59 -0.69
CA TYR A 64 -12.93 1.90 -1.95
C TYR A 64 -13.63 0.57 -1.70
N ASP A 65 -14.55 0.18 -2.59
CA ASP A 65 -15.45 -0.98 -2.37
C ASP A 65 -14.93 -2.34 -2.85
N ASN A 66 -13.81 -2.36 -3.57
CA ASN A 66 -13.25 -3.58 -4.15
C ASN A 66 -11.72 -3.50 -4.28
N PHE A 67 -11.00 -3.47 -3.16
CA PHE A 67 -9.55 -3.54 -3.15
C PHE A 67 -9.09 -4.97 -3.48
N LYS A 68 -8.28 -5.11 -4.53
CA LYS A 68 -7.79 -6.42 -4.99
C LYS A 68 -6.38 -6.34 -5.52
N ILE A 69 -5.55 -7.28 -5.08
CA ILE A 69 -4.19 -7.46 -5.58
C ILE A 69 -4.00 -8.89 -6.11
N ASP A 70 -3.10 -9.03 -7.08
CA ASP A 70 -2.73 -10.33 -7.61
C ASP A 70 -1.64 -11.00 -6.75
N ASN A 71 -1.12 -12.14 -7.20
CA ASN A 71 -0.15 -12.96 -6.47
C ASN A 71 1.31 -12.48 -6.69
N GLU A 72 2.24 -13.13 -5.99
CA GLU A 72 3.68 -12.84 -6.03
C GLU A 72 4.28 -12.89 -7.45
N SER A 73 3.80 -13.77 -8.34
CA SER A 73 4.35 -13.92 -9.70
C SER A 73 4.14 -12.69 -10.59
N THR A 74 3.23 -11.80 -10.19
CA THR A 74 2.97 -10.53 -10.86
C THR A 74 3.47 -9.33 -10.06
N GLY A 75 4.19 -9.57 -8.95
CA GLY A 75 4.58 -8.51 -8.05
C GLY A 75 3.45 -7.97 -7.18
N TYR A 76 2.43 -8.78 -6.87
CA TYR A 76 1.26 -8.32 -6.13
C TYR A 76 0.55 -7.11 -6.79
N ARG A 77 0.43 -7.17 -8.12
CA ARG A 77 -0.15 -6.09 -8.94
C ARG A 77 -1.50 -5.60 -8.40
N LEU A 78 -1.69 -4.29 -8.33
CA LEU A 78 -2.98 -3.71 -7.95
C LEU A 78 -3.99 -3.93 -9.08
N LEU A 79 -4.98 -4.79 -8.85
CA LEU A 79 -5.96 -5.19 -9.87
C LEU A 79 -7.21 -4.31 -9.87
N SER A 80 -7.64 -3.86 -8.69
CA SER A 80 -8.89 -3.11 -8.56
C SER A 80 -8.95 -2.35 -7.26
N LEU A 81 -9.64 -1.22 -7.30
CA LEU A 81 -10.17 -0.52 -6.13
C LEU A 81 -11.71 -0.57 -6.12
N GLY A 82 -12.35 -0.79 -7.27
CA GLY A 82 -13.79 -0.61 -7.43
C GLY A 82 -14.19 0.85 -7.40
N ASN A 83 -15.36 1.15 -6.84
CA ASN A 83 -15.85 2.51 -6.72
C ASN A 83 -15.29 3.16 -5.46
N GLN A 84 -14.98 4.45 -5.57
CA GLN A 84 -14.71 5.27 -4.40
C GLN A 84 -16.01 5.49 -3.62
N ILE A 85 -16.00 5.12 -2.34
CA ILE A 85 -17.16 5.19 -1.42
C ILE A 85 -16.96 6.22 -0.30
N ARG A 86 -15.74 6.74 -0.14
CA ARG A 86 -15.41 7.86 0.75
C ARG A 86 -14.27 8.66 0.11
N ASN A 87 -14.39 9.98 0.09
CA ASN A 87 -13.43 10.89 -0.53
C ASN A 87 -13.24 12.13 0.34
N GLU A 88 -12.37 12.06 1.34
CA GLU A 88 -12.05 13.16 2.24
C GLU A 88 -10.61 13.63 2.13
N LEU A 89 -9.78 12.83 1.47
CA LEU A 89 -8.44 13.21 1.07
C LEU A 89 -8.51 13.64 -0.39
N ASP A 90 -8.17 14.89 -0.66
CA ASP A 90 -8.15 15.51 -1.99
C ASP A 90 -6.96 15.01 -2.83
N THR A 91 -6.71 13.69 -2.77
CA THR A 91 -5.56 13.01 -3.34
C THR A 91 -6.04 11.88 -4.26
N CYS A 92 -5.85 12.07 -5.57
CA CYS A 92 -6.13 11.12 -6.65
C CYS A 92 -5.13 9.94 -6.73
N LEU A 93 -4.61 9.45 -5.61
CA LEU A 93 -3.36 8.69 -5.68
C LEU A 93 -3.50 7.21 -6.05
N LEU A 94 -4.61 6.54 -5.74
CA LEU A 94 -4.66 5.09 -5.91
C LEU A 94 -5.21 4.63 -7.27
N SER A 95 -6.12 5.40 -7.88
CA SER A 95 -6.75 5.00 -9.15
C SER A 95 -5.73 4.89 -10.27
N ASP A 96 -4.74 5.78 -10.28
CA ASP A 96 -3.70 5.84 -11.31
C ASP A 96 -2.66 4.73 -11.16
N LEU A 97 -2.61 4.10 -9.98
CA LEU A 97 -1.73 2.97 -9.67
C LEU A 97 -2.36 1.62 -10.04
N ILE A 98 -3.59 1.60 -10.55
CA ILE A 98 -4.20 0.33 -10.98
C ILE A 98 -3.37 -0.24 -12.15
N GLY A 99 -2.91 -1.47 -11.98
CA GLY A 99 -2.08 -2.18 -12.94
C GLY A 99 -0.58 -2.13 -12.64
N THR A 100 -0.12 -1.31 -11.70
CA THR A 100 1.28 -1.31 -11.28
C THR A 100 1.58 -2.44 -10.29
N SER A 101 2.82 -2.88 -10.30
CA SER A 101 3.34 -3.90 -9.39
C SER A 101 3.92 -3.25 -8.13
N PHE A 102 4.02 -4.03 -7.06
CA PHE A 102 4.59 -3.56 -5.81
C PHE A 102 6.12 -3.59 -5.92
N SER A 103 6.78 -2.52 -5.48
CA SER A 103 8.24 -2.41 -5.49
C SER A 103 8.76 -2.12 -4.09
N THR A 104 9.96 -2.61 -3.79
CA THR A 104 10.75 -2.29 -2.59
C THR A 104 12.14 -1.86 -3.00
N PHE A 105 12.94 -1.34 -2.07
CA PHE A 105 14.29 -0.87 -2.37
C PHE A 105 15.20 -1.98 -2.93
N ASP A 106 14.91 -3.24 -2.62
CA ASP A 106 15.66 -4.44 -3.02
C ASP A 106 14.95 -5.30 -4.10
N ASN A 107 13.75 -4.93 -4.51
CA ASN A 107 13.01 -5.57 -5.60
C ASN A 107 12.24 -4.52 -6.40
N ASP A 108 12.87 -4.05 -7.47
CA ASP A 108 12.34 -3.01 -8.35
C ASP A 108 11.41 -3.60 -9.42
N GLN A 109 10.15 -3.18 -9.39
CA GLN A 109 9.10 -3.58 -10.34
C GLN A 109 8.26 -2.39 -10.80
N ASP A 110 8.78 -1.17 -10.64
CA ASP A 110 8.10 0.04 -11.07
C ASP A 110 8.28 0.28 -12.57
N GLN A 111 7.62 1.30 -13.13
CA GLN A 111 7.69 1.60 -14.56
C GLN A 111 8.83 2.55 -14.95
N ASN A 112 9.72 2.88 -14.01
CA ASN A 112 10.82 3.81 -14.23
C ASN A 112 12.14 3.06 -14.49
N ASP A 113 12.52 2.97 -15.76
CA ASP A 113 13.75 2.29 -16.20
C ASP A 113 15.06 2.90 -15.65
N THR A 114 15.00 4.08 -15.02
CA THR A 114 16.20 4.82 -14.60
C THR A 114 16.42 4.86 -13.10
N VAL A 115 15.36 4.71 -12.30
CA VAL A 115 15.41 4.92 -10.85
C VAL A 115 14.38 4.02 -10.17
N ASN A 116 14.81 3.27 -9.15
CA ASN A 116 13.91 2.58 -8.23
C ASN A 116 13.19 3.58 -7.32
N CYS A 117 11.90 3.80 -7.52
CA CYS A 117 11.08 4.74 -6.77
C CYS A 117 10.98 4.34 -5.30
N ALA A 118 10.86 3.05 -4.99
CA ALA A 118 10.81 2.55 -3.63
C ALA A 118 12.09 2.87 -2.84
N ALA A 119 13.26 2.79 -3.50
CA ALA A 119 14.53 3.19 -2.90
C ALA A 119 14.63 4.71 -2.66
N VAL A 120 14.07 5.53 -3.56
CA VAL A 120 14.07 7.00 -3.43
C VAL A 120 13.12 7.48 -2.33
N TYR A 121 11.90 6.94 -2.29
CA TYR A 121 10.91 7.32 -1.29
C TYR A 121 11.09 6.61 0.05
N GLY A 122 11.91 5.55 0.10
CA GLY A 122 12.19 4.79 1.32
C GLY A 122 10.97 4.04 1.84
N ILE A 123 10.10 3.58 0.94
CA ILE A 123 8.89 2.81 1.26
C ILE A 123 8.65 1.77 0.18
N GLY A 124 8.06 0.64 0.56
CA GLY A 124 7.44 -0.29 -0.39
C GLY A 124 6.04 0.17 -0.76
N TRP A 125 5.74 0.24 -2.06
CA TRP A 125 4.42 0.65 -2.57
C TRP A 125 4.19 0.17 -4.00
N TRP A 126 2.97 0.39 -4.52
CA TRP A 126 2.65 0.28 -5.94
C TRP A 126 3.13 1.55 -6.66
N PHE A 127 4.13 1.43 -7.53
CA PHE A 127 4.77 2.54 -8.24
C PHE A 127 4.65 2.43 -9.76
#